data_AF-A0A314UKW4-F1
#
_entry.id   AF-A0A314UKW4-F1
#
_cell.length_a   1.000
_cell.length_b   1.000
_cell.length_c   1.000
_cell.angle_alpha   90.00
_cell.angle_beta   90.00
_cell.angle_gamma   90.00
#
_symmetry.space_group_name_H-M   'P 1'
#
loop_
_entity.id
_entity.type
_entity.pdbx_description
1 polymer ?
#
loop_
_entity_poly.entity_id
_entity_poly.type
_entity_poly.pdbx_seq_one_letter_code
_entity_poly.pdbx_strand_id
1 'polypeptide(L)'
;MIIGPTKALFMDEITNGLDSSTAFQIVACLQQLVHITDATLLVSLLQPAPETFDLFDDLILMSEGKIVYHGPRDHVLEFFEDCGLSVLRGKGLLISFKRQSLCIKRTSSSKRRNSFIYVFKTVQLIIISFITMTVFLRTRMDVDVLHGNYYMGALFFALTILLVDGIPEMSMTLQRLEVFYKQRDLCFYPAWAYAVPATY
;
A
#
# COMPACT_ATOMS: atom_id res chain seq x y z
N MET A 1 -2.11 -4.10 36.32
CA MET A 1 -1.16 -4.21 37.44
C MET A 1 -0.30 -2.95 37.43
N ILE A 2 -0.63 -1.95 38.26
CA ILE A 2 0.19 -0.73 38.43
C ILE A 2 1.29 -1.10 39.44
N ILE A 3 2.44 -1.54 38.94
CA ILE A 3 3.61 -1.85 39.78
C ILE A 3 4.84 -1.26 39.09
N GLY A 4 5.36 -0.17 39.66
CA GLY A 4 6.65 0.40 39.29
C GLY A 4 6.74 1.91 39.50
N PRO A 5 7.94 2.47 39.70
CA PRO A 5 8.18 3.92 39.80
C PRO A 5 7.83 4.67 38.50
N THR A 6 7.77 3.96 37.37
CA THR A 6 7.22 4.41 36.08
C THR A 6 5.74 4.00 35.98
N LYS A 7 4.84 4.98 36.02
CA LYS A 7 3.39 4.76 35.92
C LYS A 7 3.01 4.60 34.44
N ALA A 8 3.24 3.43 33.87
CA ALA A 8 2.78 3.09 32.53
C ALA A 8 1.57 2.14 32.62
N LEU A 9 0.45 2.49 32.00
CA LEU A 9 -0.76 1.70 31.95
C LEU A 9 -1.00 1.24 30.52
N PHE A 10 -1.21 -0.07 30.35
CA PHE A 10 -1.48 -0.69 29.06
C PHE A 10 -2.87 -1.30 29.09
N MET A 11 -3.67 -0.98 28.09
CA MET A 11 -5.08 -1.36 28.00
C MET A 11 -5.39 -1.82 26.58
N ASP A 12 -5.91 -3.04 26.44
CA ASP A 12 -6.23 -3.65 25.15
C ASP A 12 -7.75 -3.81 25.04
N GLU A 13 -8.32 -3.37 23.91
CA GLU A 13 -9.72 -3.53 23.54
C GLU A 13 -10.77 -3.08 24.58
N ILE A 14 -10.48 -2.03 25.36
CA ILE A 14 -11.36 -1.60 26.48
C ILE A 14 -12.77 -1.13 26.06
N THR A 15 -13.00 -0.90 24.77
CA THR A 15 -14.30 -0.48 24.22
C THR A 15 -15.10 -1.62 23.59
N ASN A 16 -14.61 -2.86 23.61
CA ASN A 16 -15.31 -3.99 23.00
C ASN A 16 -16.55 -4.37 23.84
N GLY A 17 -17.72 -4.36 23.22
CA GLY A 17 -19.00 -4.67 23.88
C GLY A 17 -19.66 -3.50 24.63
N LEU A 18 -19.13 -2.28 24.51
CA LEU A 18 -19.72 -1.07 25.09
C LEU A 18 -20.39 -0.21 24.02
N ASP A 19 -21.41 0.55 24.43
CA ASP A 19 -22.00 1.60 23.60
C ASP A 19 -21.03 2.79 23.45
N SER A 20 -21.18 3.53 22.35
CA SER A 20 -20.28 4.63 21.98
C SER A 20 -20.17 5.72 23.06
N SER A 21 -21.27 5.99 23.78
CA SER A 21 -21.30 6.97 24.88
C SER A 21 -20.52 6.51 26.10
N THR A 22 -20.69 5.25 26.53
CA THR A 22 -19.95 4.70 27.67
C THR A 22 -18.47 4.58 27.35
N ALA A 23 -18.12 4.17 26.13
CA ALA A 23 -16.73 4.15 25.66
C ALA A 23 -16.07 5.54 25.76
N PHE A 24 -16.76 6.59 25.31
CA PHE A 24 -16.27 7.97 25.42
C PHE A 24 -16.04 8.38 26.88
N GLN A 25 -16.98 8.11 27.79
CA GLN A 25 -16.84 8.44 29.20
C GLN A 25 -15.66 7.72 29.87
N ILE A 26 -15.44 6.45 29.52
CA ILE A 26 -14.30 5.68 30.03
C ILE A 26 -12.98 6.29 29.56
N VAL A 27 -12.85 6.60 28.27
CA VAL A 27 -11.62 7.20 27.73
C VAL A 27 -11.38 8.59 28.34
N ALA A 28 -12.41 9.41 28.49
CA ALA A 28 -12.30 10.71 29.14
C ALA A 28 -11.85 10.59 30.61
N CYS A 29 -12.37 9.60 31.34
CA CYS A 29 -11.96 9.32 32.71
C CYS A 29 -10.49 8.85 32.78
N LEU A 30 -10.07 8.00 31.85
CA LEU A 30 -8.69 7.54 31.75
C LEU A 30 -7.72 8.69 31.43
N GLN A 31 -8.11 9.60 30.54
CA GLN A 31 -7.34 10.80 30.24
C GLN A 31 -7.15 11.67 31.50
N GLN A 32 -8.23 11.90 32.27
CA GLN A 32 -8.13 12.63 33.53
C GLN A 32 -7.24 11.92 34.55
N LEU A 33 -7.34 10.59 34.65
CA LEU A 33 -6.50 9.79 35.55
C LEU A 33 -5.02 9.93 35.18
N VAL A 34 -4.70 9.88 33.90
CA VAL A 34 -3.35 10.10 33.36
C VAL A 34 -2.81 11.47 33.76
N HIS A 35 -3.59 12.53 33.57
CA HIS A 35 -3.18 13.89 33.93
C HIS A 35 -2.97 14.07 35.45
N ILE A 36 -3.81 13.46 36.29
CA ILE A 36 -3.68 13.56 37.76
C ILE A 36 -2.49 12.74 38.26
N THR A 37 -2.29 11.56 37.69
CA THR A 37 -1.27 10.61 38.18
C THR A 37 0.08 10.80 37.52
N ASP A 38 0.19 11.63 36.48
CA ASP A 38 1.37 11.79 35.63
C ASP A 38 1.86 10.43 35.11
N ALA A 39 0.92 9.70 34.50
CA ALA A 39 1.10 8.34 34.02
C ALA A 39 1.04 8.27 32.48
N THR A 40 1.81 7.40 31.86
CA THR A 40 1.69 7.12 30.42
C THR A 40 0.63 6.04 30.19
N LEU A 41 -0.37 6.31 29.37
CA LEU A 41 -1.41 5.33 29.03
C LEU A 41 -1.31 4.95 27.55
N LEU A 42 -1.19 3.65 27.29
CA LEU A 42 -1.32 3.09 25.95
C LEU A 42 -2.62 2.30 25.87
N VAL A 43 -3.52 2.73 24.99
CA VAL A 43 -4.82 2.07 24.74
C VAL A 43 -4.91 1.61 23.30
N SER A 44 -5.37 0.38 23.08
CA SER A 44 -5.85 -0.06 21.77
C SER A 44 -7.39 0.12 21.68
N LEU A 45 -7.85 0.75 20.60
CA LEU A 45 -9.28 0.95 20.34
C LEU A 45 -9.70 0.32 19.02
N LEU A 46 -10.73 -0.52 19.08
CA LEU A 46 -11.32 -1.12 17.88
C LEU A 46 -12.37 -0.15 17.29
N GLN A 47 -11.93 0.69 16.35
CA GLN A 47 -12.79 1.68 15.66
C GLN A 47 -13.46 2.70 16.62
N PRO A 48 -12.69 3.63 17.19
CA PRO A 48 -13.25 4.68 18.05
C PRO A 48 -14.32 5.53 17.34
N ALA A 49 -15.19 6.17 18.12
CA ALA A 49 -15.99 7.27 17.60
C ALA A 49 -15.08 8.49 17.34
N PRO A 50 -15.42 9.41 16.43
CA PRO A 50 -14.59 10.60 16.17
C PRO A 50 -14.39 11.44 17.43
N GLU A 51 -15.39 11.53 18.30
CA GLU A 51 -15.30 12.26 19.56
C GLU A 51 -14.29 11.61 20.51
N THR A 52 -14.23 10.28 20.55
CA THR A 52 -13.25 9.54 21.36
C THR A 52 -11.84 9.66 20.79
N PHE A 53 -11.72 9.73 19.47
CA PHE A 53 -10.44 9.91 18.78
C PHE A 53 -9.79 11.25 19.13
N ASP A 54 -10.58 12.31 19.32
CA ASP A 54 -10.09 13.64 19.67
C ASP A 54 -9.55 13.75 21.10
N LEU A 55 -9.78 12.74 21.96
CA LEU A 55 -9.25 12.70 23.33
C LEU A 55 -7.78 12.25 23.41
N PHE A 56 -7.20 11.75 22.32
CA PHE A 56 -5.83 11.22 22.30
C PHE A 56 -4.82 12.29 21.86
N ASP A 57 -3.67 12.33 22.53
CA ASP A 57 -2.56 13.21 22.18
C ASP A 57 -1.75 12.64 20.99
N ASP A 58 -1.31 11.38 21.14
CA ASP A 58 -0.48 10.65 20.18
C ASP A 58 -1.21 9.43 19.61
N LEU A 59 -0.83 9.05 18.38
CA LEU A 59 -1.38 7.91 17.67
C LEU A 59 -0.28 6.98 17.19
N ILE A 60 -0.51 5.69 17.40
CA ILE A 60 0.27 4.60 16.81
C ILE A 60 -0.64 3.86 15.84
N LEU A 61 -0.33 3.97 14.55
CA LEU A 61 -1.05 3.26 13.50
C LEU A 61 -0.24 2.03 13.09
N MET A 62 -0.88 0.87 13.16
CA MET A 62 -0.27 -0.40 12.79
C MET A 62 -1.04 -1.08 11.67
N SER A 63 -0.31 -1.70 10.73
CA SER A 63 -0.85 -2.53 9.66
C SER A 63 0.04 -3.74 9.45
N GLU A 64 -0.56 -4.94 9.46
CA GLU A 64 0.15 -6.23 9.26
C GLU A 64 1.40 -6.41 10.14
N GLY A 65 1.33 -5.98 11.40
CA GLY A 65 2.43 -6.09 12.36
C GLY A 65 3.56 -5.05 12.19
N LYS A 66 3.38 -4.07 11.29
CA LYS A 66 4.31 -2.94 11.11
C LYS A 66 3.66 -1.64 11.56
N ILE A 67 4.46 -0.74 12.13
CA ILE A 67 4.04 0.63 12.45
C ILE A 67 4.06 1.44 11.15
N VAL A 68 2.92 1.99 10.78
CA VAL A 68 2.72 2.85 9.60
C VAL A 68 2.95 4.31 9.95
N TYR A 69 2.52 4.72 11.14
CA TYR A 69 2.68 6.08 11.64
C TYR A 69 2.77 6.06 13.16
N HIS A 70 3.58 6.95 13.71
CA HIS A 70 3.71 7.20 15.13
C HIS A 70 3.97 8.69 15.37
N GLY A 71 3.11 9.35 16.14
CA GLY A 71 3.26 10.75 16.47
C GLY A 71 1.95 11.45 16.82
N PRO A 72 1.96 12.79 16.89
CA PRO A 72 0.81 13.60 17.29
C PRO A 72 -0.34 13.45 16.31
N ARG A 73 -1.59 13.42 16.81
CA ARG A 73 -2.75 13.25 15.93
C ARG A 73 -2.91 14.34 14.86
N ASP A 74 -2.45 15.55 15.14
CA ASP A 74 -2.63 16.70 14.25
C ASP A 74 -1.82 16.57 12.96
N HIS A 75 -0.63 15.97 13.03
CA HIS A 75 0.27 15.76 11.87
C HIS A 75 -0.07 14.51 11.07
N VAL A 76 -0.99 13.67 11.54
CA VAL A 76 -1.42 12.48 10.83
C VAL A 76 -1.93 12.84 9.44
N LEU A 77 -2.77 13.87 9.33
CA LEU A 77 -3.35 14.28 8.06
C LEU A 77 -2.27 14.71 7.06
N GLU A 78 -1.32 15.54 7.48
CA GLU A 78 -0.20 16.01 6.67
C GLU A 78 0.67 14.84 6.19
N PHE A 79 0.99 13.88 7.07
CA PHE A 79 1.73 12.67 6.71
C PHE A 79 1.04 11.86 5.61
N PHE A 80 -0.30 11.75 5.66
CA PHE A 80 -1.05 11.04 4.62
C PHE A 80 -1.18 11.87 3.33
N GLU A 81 -1.27 13.19 3.42
CA GLU A 81 -1.25 14.08 2.25
C GLU A 81 0.10 14.03 1.52
N ASP A 82 1.22 14.03 2.26
CA ASP A 82 2.58 13.88 1.73
C ASP A 82 2.80 12.50 1.06
N CYS A 83 2.15 11.46 1.59
CA CYS A 83 2.10 10.15 0.94
C CYS A 83 1.24 10.13 -0.33
N GLY A 84 0.65 11.26 -0.73
CA GLY A 84 -0.18 11.42 -1.93
C GLY A 84 -1.67 11.10 -1.71
N LEU A 85 -2.12 10.90 -0.47
CA LEU A 85 -3.52 10.58 -0.15
C LEU A 85 -4.26 11.82 0.37
N SER A 86 -5.00 12.48 -0.52
CA SER A 86 -5.95 13.53 -0.12
C SER A 86 -7.15 12.92 0.62
N VAL A 87 -7.26 13.23 1.92
CA VAL A 87 -8.41 12.83 2.75
C VAL A 87 -9.61 13.71 2.37
N LEU A 88 -10.74 13.08 2.00
CA LEU A 88 -11.99 13.81 1.75
C LEU A 88 -12.52 14.37 3.08
N ARG A 89 -12.27 15.67 3.29
CA ARG A 89 -12.75 16.49 4.39
C ARG A 89 -14.27 16.37 4.52
N GLY A 90 -14.75 15.62 5.52
CA GLY A 90 -16.19 15.52 5.83
C GLY A 90 -16.73 14.13 6.15
N LYS A 91 -15.97 13.05 5.92
CA LYS A 91 -16.29 11.71 6.45
C LYS A 91 -15.14 11.27 7.33
N GLY A 92 -15.38 11.13 8.63
CA GLY A 92 -14.37 11.02 9.69
C GLY A 92 -13.13 10.20 9.32
N LEU A 93 -11.98 10.68 9.80
CA LEU A 93 -10.62 10.18 9.54
C LEU A 93 -10.52 8.64 9.58
N LEU A 94 -11.25 8.02 10.49
CA LEU A 94 -11.30 6.58 10.72
C LEU A 94 -11.90 5.75 9.56
N ILE A 95 -12.87 6.31 8.82
CA ILE A 95 -13.45 5.65 7.64
C ILE A 95 -12.41 5.62 6.52
N SER A 96 -11.67 6.71 6.34
CA SER A 96 -10.55 6.78 5.40
C SER A 96 -9.43 5.80 5.78
N PHE A 97 -9.11 5.68 7.07
CA PHE A 97 -8.11 4.73 7.57
C PHE A 97 -8.45 3.26 7.34
N LYS A 98 -9.66 2.84 7.71
CA LYS A 98 -10.11 1.46 7.52
C LYS A 98 -10.13 1.10 6.03
N ARG A 99 -10.46 2.07 5.17
CA ARG A 99 -10.47 1.93 3.71
C ARG A 99 -9.06 1.80 3.12
N GLN A 100 -8.08 2.55 3.60
CA GLN A 100 -6.69 2.49 3.14
C GLN A 100 -6.02 1.15 3.50
N SER A 101 -6.17 0.69 4.74
CA SER A 101 -5.63 -0.61 5.17
C SER A 101 -6.23 -1.77 4.38
N LEU A 102 -7.52 -1.67 4.00
CA LEU A 102 -8.18 -2.60 3.08
C LEU A 102 -7.59 -2.53 1.66
N CYS A 103 -7.30 -1.33 1.14
CA CYS A 103 -6.78 -1.15 -0.22
C CYS A 103 -5.36 -1.72 -0.36
N ILE A 104 -4.48 -1.45 0.61
CA ILE A 104 -3.10 -1.98 0.66
C ILE A 104 -3.11 -3.51 0.78
N LYS A 105 -3.99 -4.06 1.64
CA LYS A 105 -4.14 -5.51 1.79
C LYS A 105 -4.69 -6.17 0.52
N ARG A 106 -5.57 -5.48 -0.21
CA ARG A 106 -6.17 -5.98 -1.46
C ARG A 106 -5.18 -5.92 -2.62
N THR A 107 -4.34 -4.89 -2.74
CA THR A 107 -3.28 -4.81 -3.75
C THR A 107 -2.17 -5.84 -3.50
N SER A 108 -1.76 -6.04 -2.24
CA SER A 108 -0.79 -7.07 -1.83
C SER A 108 -1.31 -8.49 -2.09
N SER A 109 -2.55 -8.79 -1.67
CA SER A 109 -3.19 -10.09 -1.93
C SER A 109 -3.43 -10.33 -3.43
N SER A 110 -3.67 -9.28 -4.22
CA SER A 110 -3.84 -9.40 -5.67
C SER A 110 -2.52 -9.70 -6.37
N LYS A 111 -1.41 -9.03 -6.00
CA LYS A 111 -0.05 -9.34 -6.48
C LYS A 111 0.34 -10.79 -6.15
N ARG A 112 0.00 -11.28 -4.96
CA ARG A 112 0.34 -12.65 -4.51
C ARG A 112 -0.45 -13.75 -5.24
N ARG A 113 -1.66 -13.48 -5.71
CA ARG A 113 -2.48 -14.46 -6.44
C ARG A 113 -2.11 -14.60 -7.93
N ASN A 114 -1.47 -13.59 -8.52
CA ASN A 114 -1.12 -13.60 -9.94
C ASN A 114 0.39 -13.71 -10.22
N SER A 115 1.17 -14.14 -9.21
CA SER A 115 2.64 -14.22 -9.27
C SER A 115 3.17 -15.11 -10.41
N PHE A 116 2.41 -16.13 -10.81
CA PHE A 116 2.78 -17.05 -11.89
C PHE A 116 3.11 -16.35 -13.21
N ILE A 117 2.35 -15.31 -13.57
CA ILE A 117 2.51 -14.60 -14.84
C ILE A 117 3.74 -13.68 -14.80
N TYR A 118 4.02 -13.09 -13.64
CA TYR A 118 5.21 -12.27 -13.44
C TYR A 118 6.49 -13.11 -13.46
N VAL A 119 6.49 -14.28 -12.80
CA VAL A 119 7.64 -15.22 -12.82
C VAL A 119 7.93 -15.67 -14.25
N PHE A 120 6.90 -16.00 -15.03
CA PHE A 120 7.08 -16.39 -16.44
C PHE A 120 7.67 -15.26 -17.29
N LYS A 121 7.19 -14.02 -17.12
CA LYS A 121 7.74 -12.83 -17.80
C LYS A 121 9.21 -12.59 -17.46
N THR A 122 9.58 -12.70 -16.18
CA THR A 122 10.98 -12.51 -15.75
C THR A 122 11.91 -13.57 -16.34
N VAL A 123 11.48 -14.83 -16.39
CA VAL A 123 12.27 -15.91 -17.00
C VAL A 123 12.43 -15.71 -18.51
N GLN A 124 11.36 -15.31 -19.20
CA GLN A 124 11.40 -15.02 -20.65
C GLN A 124 12.38 -13.89 -20.99
N LEU A 125 12.35 -12.78 -20.23
CA LEU A 125 13.28 -11.65 -20.43
C LEU A 125 14.75 -12.03 -20.20
N ILE A 126 15.03 -12.87 -19.21
CA ILE A 126 16.39 -13.38 -18.96
C ILE A 126 16.90 -14.18 -20.16
N ILE A 127 16.08 -15.08 -20.72
CA ILE A 127 16.46 -15.90 -21.89
C ILE A 127 16.76 -15.02 -23.10
N ILE A 128 15.89 -14.04 -23.38
CA ILE A 128 16.07 -13.10 -24.51
C ILE A 128 17.32 -12.25 -24.32
N SER A 129 17.56 -11.74 -23.11
CA SER A 129 18.75 -10.96 -22.79
C SER A 129 20.02 -11.77 -23.04
N PHE A 130 20.02 -13.05 -22.66
CA PHE A 130 21.14 -13.96 -22.91
C PHE A 130 21.40 -14.21 -24.41
N ILE A 131 20.34 -14.43 -25.19
CA ILE A 131 20.43 -14.62 -26.65
C ILE A 131 20.97 -13.36 -27.32
N THR A 132 20.44 -12.18 -26.98
CA THR A 132 20.95 -10.91 -27.51
C THR A 132 22.41 -10.71 -27.13
N MET A 133 22.78 -10.90 -25.86
CA MET A 133 24.15 -10.70 -25.39
C MET A 133 25.14 -11.61 -26.13
N THR A 134 24.79 -12.88 -26.37
CA THR A 134 25.63 -13.84 -27.09
C THR A 134 25.81 -13.52 -28.59
N VAL A 135 24.82 -12.87 -29.22
CA VAL A 135 24.95 -12.37 -30.60
C VAL A 135 25.93 -11.19 -30.69
N PHE A 136 25.90 -10.27 -29.73
CA PHE A 136 26.75 -9.07 -29.74
C PHE A 136 28.19 -9.30 -29.22
N LEU A 137 28.42 -10.32 -28.38
CA LEU A 137 29.75 -10.62 -27.81
C LEU A 137 30.76 -11.18 -28.82
N ARG A 138 30.31 -11.59 -30.02
CA ARG A 138 31.17 -12.10 -31.10
C ARG A 138 31.54 -10.98 -32.10
N THR A 139 32.10 -9.89 -31.61
CA THR A 139 32.49 -8.71 -32.42
C THR A 139 33.94 -8.78 -32.90
N ARG A 140 34.22 -9.71 -33.83
CA ARG A 140 35.32 -9.59 -34.79
C ARG A 140 34.69 -9.72 -36.17
N MET A 141 34.11 -8.63 -36.66
CA MET A 141 33.45 -8.62 -37.98
C MET A 141 34.33 -7.91 -39.00
N ASP A 142 34.64 -8.65 -40.06
CA ASP A 142 35.06 -8.10 -41.35
C ASP A 142 33.82 -7.53 -42.07
N VAL A 143 34.02 -6.57 -42.98
CA VAL A 143 32.95 -5.76 -43.57
C VAL A 143 32.27 -6.52 -44.72
N ASP A 144 31.46 -7.52 -44.37
CA ASP A 144 30.75 -8.38 -45.31
C ASP A 144 29.22 -8.22 -45.25
N VAL A 145 28.58 -8.30 -46.42
CA VAL A 145 27.12 -8.17 -46.59
C VAL A 145 26.34 -9.25 -45.80
N LEU A 146 26.93 -10.44 -45.64
CA LEU A 146 26.33 -11.55 -44.89
C LEU A 146 26.16 -11.21 -43.40
N HIS A 147 27.17 -10.56 -42.80
CA HIS A 147 27.16 -10.15 -41.40
C HIS A 147 26.18 -8.99 -41.14
N GLY A 148 26.05 -8.07 -42.10
CA GLY A 148 25.05 -7.01 -42.06
C GLY A 148 23.61 -7.53 -41.99
N ASN A 149 23.30 -8.61 -42.71
CA ASN A 149 21.98 -9.23 -42.66
C ASN A 149 21.68 -9.89 -41.30
N TYR A 150 22.65 -10.54 -40.66
CA TYR A 150 22.47 -11.10 -39.32
C TYR A 150 22.21 -10.01 -38.28
N TYR A 151 22.88 -8.86 -38.40
CA TYR A 151 22.68 -7.72 -37.50
C TYR A 151 21.28 -7.11 -37.62
N MET A 152 20.82 -6.88 -38.86
CA MET A 152 19.48 -6.36 -39.13
C MET A 152 18.39 -7.36 -38.69
N GLY A 153 18.63 -8.66 -38.84
CA GLY A 153 17.74 -9.72 -38.33
C GLY A 153 17.64 -9.74 -36.80
N ALA A 154 18.75 -9.58 -36.09
CA ALA A 154 18.77 -9.52 -34.63
C ALA A 154 18.02 -8.29 -34.09
N LEU A 155 18.21 -7.11 -34.70
CA LEU A 155 17.47 -5.89 -34.34
C LEU A 155 15.97 -6.00 -34.58
N PHE A 156 15.57 -6.58 -35.72
CA PHE A 156 14.16 -6.81 -36.04
C PHE A 156 13.48 -7.74 -35.02
N PHE A 157 14.16 -8.82 -34.62
CA PHE A 157 13.62 -9.76 -33.66
C PHE A 157 13.51 -9.16 -32.24
N ALA A 158 14.49 -8.34 -31.83
CA ALA A 158 14.46 -7.61 -30.56
C ALA A 158 13.25 -6.64 -30.49
N LEU A 159 12.97 -5.91 -31.57
CA LEU A 159 11.81 -5.02 -31.66
C LEU A 159 10.49 -5.78 -31.63
N THR A 160 10.42 -6.92 -32.33
CA THR A 160 9.20 -7.76 -32.36
C THR A 160 8.89 -8.34 -30.98
N ILE A 161 9.91 -8.76 -30.24
CA ILE A 161 9.76 -9.25 -28.85
C ILE A 161 9.24 -8.16 -27.91
N LEU A 162 9.81 -6.94 -27.98
CA LEU A 162 9.37 -5.80 -27.19
C LEU A 162 7.88 -5.49 -27.43
N LEU A 163 7.42 -5.61 -28.67
CA LEU A 163 6.02 -5.39 -29.03
C LEU A 163 5.10 -6.46 -28.43
N VAL A 164 5.51 -7.73 -28.46
CA VAL A 164 4.72 -8.86 -27.95
C VAL A 164 4.63 -8.86 -26.42
N ASP A 165 5.65 -8.37 -25.71
CA ASP A 165 5.67 -8.29 -24.24
C ASP A 165 4.59 -7.35 -23.67
N GLY A 166 4.14 -6.36 -24.45
CA GLY A 166 3.08 -5.43 -24.05
C GLY A 166 1.66 -6.03 -24.05
N ILE A 167 1.41 -7.08 -24.84
CA ILE A 167 0.07 -7.71 -24.98
C ILE A 167 -0.47 -8.27 -23.65
N PRO A 168 0.27 -9.10 -22.89
CA PRO A 168 -0.23 -9.62 -21.62
C PRO A 168 -0.43 -8.52 -20.55
N GLU A 169 0.35 -7.44 -20.61
CA GLU A 169 0.23 -6.31 -19.69
C GLU A 169 -1.05 -5.50 -19.92
N MET A 170 -1.43 -5.32 -21.18
CA MET A 170 -2.71 -4.72 -21.55
C MET A 170 -3.88 -5.59 -21.10
N SER A 171 -3.81 -6.92 -21.30
CA SER A 171 -4.87 -7.84 -20.86
C SER A 171 -5.10 -7.80 -19.34
N MET A 172 -4.02 -7.74 -18.56
CA MET A 172 -4.08 -7.58 -17.09
C MET A 172 -4.68 -6.25 -16.66
N THR A 173 -4.39 -5.18 -17.40
CA THR A 173 -4.94 -3.85 -17.13
C THR A 173 -6.44 -3.81 -17.43
N LEU A 174 -6.88 -4.48 -18.50
CA LEU A 174 -8.27 -4.52 -18.92
C LEU A 174 -9.17 -5.25 -17.90
N GLN A 175 -8.71 -6.37 -17.33
CA GLN A 175 -9.43 -7.07 -16.26
C GLN A 175 -9.60 -6.23 -14.99
N ARG A 176 -8.64 -5.33 -14.70
CA ARG A 176 -8.74 -4.41 -13.56
C ARG A 176 -9.73 -3.27 -13.82
N LEU A 177 -9.94 -2.92 -15.09
CA LEU A 177 -10.80 -1.81 -15.50
C LEU A 177 -12.29 -2.07 -15.20
N GLU A 178 -12.76 -3.32 -15.34
CA GLU A 178 -14.14 -3.69 -14.99
C GLU A 178 -14.44 -3.49 -13.49
N VAL A 179 -13.47 -3.84 -12.65
CA VAL A 179 -13.55 -3.65 -11.20
C VAL A 179 -13.45 -2.17 -10.86
N PHE A 180 -12.61 -1.42 -11.58
CA PHE A 180 -12.50 0.03 -11.44
C PHE A 180 -13.84 0.73 -11.68
N TYR A 181 -14.53 0.43 -12.78
CA TYR A 181 -15.83 1.05 -13.08
C TYR A 181 -16.87 0.75 -12.00
N LYS A 182 -16.97 -0.52 -11.55
CA LYS A 182 -17.87 -0.89 -10.44
C LYS A 182 -17.55 -0.14 -9.13
N GLN A 183 -16.27 0.11 -8.85
CA GLN A 183 -15.85 0.77 -7.61
C GLN A 183 -15.91 2.32 -7.71
N ARG A 184 -15.73 2.88 -8.90
CA ARG A 184 -15.88 4.32 -9.18
C ARG A 184 -17.31 4.77 -8.95
N ASP A 185 -18.29 4.03 -9.45
CA ASP A 185 -19.71 4.40 -9.36
C ASP A 185 -20.21 4.37 -7.90
N LEU A 186 -19.52 3.63 -7.03
CA LEU A 186 -19.75 3.58 -5.59
C LEU A 186 -18.88 4.57 -4.80
N CYS A 187 -18.15 5.48 -5.49
CA CYS A 187 -17.19 6.42 -4.92
C CYS A 187 -16.21 5.76 -3.94
N PHE A 188 -15.76 4.54 -4.26
CA PHE A 188 -14.89 3.77 -3.36
C PHE A 188 -13.45 4.30 -3.30
N TYR A 189 -12.89 4.73 -4.44
CA TYR A 189 -11.50 5.19 -4.53
C TYR A 189 -11.35 6.22 -5.64
N PRO A 190 -10.40 7.17 -5.50
CA PRO A 190 -10.07 8.10 -6.59
C PRO A 190 -9.32 7.36 -7.72
N ALA A 191 -9.47 7.85 -8.95
CA ALA A 191 -8.97 7.17 -10.15
C ALA A 191 -7.46 6.93 -10.16
N TRP A 192 -6.68 7.84 -9.57
CA TRP A 192 -5.22 7.74 -9.51
C TRP A 192 -4.74 6.54 -8.66
N ALA A 193 -5.52 6.08 -7.67
CA ALA A 193 -5.13 4.97 -6.79
C ALA A 193 -5.02 3.62 -7.53
N TYR A 194 -5.62 3.49 -8.72
CA TYR A 194 -5.48 2.32 -9.59
C TYR A 194 -4.31 2.43 -10.58
N ALA A 195 -3.77 3.63 -10.78
CA ALA A 195 -2.63 3.86 -11.67
C ALA A 195 -1.29 3.54 -10.98
N VAL A 196 -1.14 3.87 -9.69
CA VAL A 196 0.09 3.67 -8.90
C VAL A 196 0.57 2.21 -8.80
N PRO A 197 -0.31 1.19 -8.69
CA PRO A 197 0.12 -0.22 -8.59
C PRO A 197 0.57 -0.85 -9.92
N ALA A 198 0.45 -0.13 -11.03
CA ALA A 198 0.82 -0.65 -12.36
C ALA A 198 2.28 -0.39 -12.73
N THR A 199 2.97 0.52 -12.04
CA THR A 199 4.29 1.02 -12.45
C THR A 199 5.47 0.47 -11.65
N TYR A 200 5.26 -0.51 -10.76
CA TYR A 200 6.31 -1.19 -9.99
C TYR A 200 6.07 -2.69 -9.82
#